data_AF-A0A7C1E6R0-F1
#
_entry.id   AF-A0A7C1E6R0-F1
#
_cell.length_a   1.000
_cell.length_b   1.000
_cell.length_c   1.000
_cell.angle_alpha   90.00
_cell.angle_beta   90.00
_cell.angle_gamma   90.00
#
_symmetry.space_group_name_H-M   'P 1'
#
loop_
_entity.id
_entity.type
_entity.pdbx_description
1 polymer ?
#
loop_
_entity_poly.entity_id
_entity_poly.type
_entity_poly.pdbx_seq_one_letter_code
_entity_poly.pdbx_strand_id
1 'polypeptide(L)'
;MAQKTKQKRTVKQHETAAAVKAAPEEKKSVLFGLREREIILFLLLFLLVSALLLGAWYYIGPYYQKAVFAVARVFLLLMGYNPSQIAAVNIAGAYLGNFNLVPLVALAIATPRLAPRQRLVMLGIGIPLLFLLHVLDLVAHFPLYFHGSKLAEVVVYSIGVGGVALPFIIWFVLCYARFFKGARA
;
A
#
# COMPACT_ATOMS: atom_id res chain seq x y z
N MET A 1 -11.15 -64.30 -53.60
CA MET A 1 -11.65 -62.91 -53.63
C MET A 1 -12.00 -62.49 -52.22
N ALA A 2 -11.40 -61.39 -51.79
CA ALA A 2 -11.39 -60.88 -50.42
C ALA A 2 -12.60 -59.99 -50.12
N GLN A 3 -12.77 -59.71 -48.82
CA GLN A 3 -13.45 -58.54 -48.25
C GLN A 3 -14.95 -58.41 -48.50
N LYS A 4 -15.73 -58.49 -47.41
CA LYS A 4 -16.51 -57.34 -46.93
C LYS A 4 -17.20 -57.65 -45.59
N THR A 5 -17.20 -56.63 -44.73
CA THR A 5 -18.17 -56.37 -43.64
C THR A 5 -17.90 -56.92 -42.23
N LYS A 6 -16.65 -56.80 -41.75
CA LYS A 6 -16.37 -56.49 -40.34
C LYS A 6 -16.66 -55.00 -40.08
N GLN A 7 -17.93 -54.60 -39.92
CA GLN A 7 -18.25 -53.19 -39.64
C GLN A 7 -19.65 -53.03 -39.03
N LYS A 8 -19.92 -53.63 -37.88
CA LYS A 8 -21.17 -53.33 -37.14
C LYS A 8 -21.14 -53.51 -35.63
N ARG A 9 -19.97 -53.70 -35.01
CA ARG A 9 -19.86 -53.97 -33.56
C ARG A 9 -19.06 -52.95 -32.75
N THR A 10 -18.57 -51.87 -33.36
CA THR A 10 -17.62 -50.93 -32.74
C THR A 10 -18.18 -49.50 -32.61
N VAL A 11 -19.50 -49.34 -32.51
CA VAL A 11 -20.11 -47.99 -32.38
C VAL A 11 -20.93 -47.82 -31.09
N LYS A 12 -21.23 -48.89 -30.35
CA LYS A 12 -22.11 -48.81 -29.16
C LYS A 12 -21.40 -48.81 -27.80
N GLN A 13 -20.07 -48.72 -27.76
CA GLN A 13 -19.30 -48.84 -26.52
C GLN A 13 -18.51 -47.58 -26.12
N HIS A 14 -18.66 -46.46 -26.83
CA HIS A 14 -17.89 -45.24 -26.56
C HIS A 14 -18.70 -44.03 -26.06
N GLU A 15 -20.03 -44.14 -25.87
CA GLU A 15 -20.87 -42.97 -25.57
C GLU A 15 -21.37 -42.84 -24.12
N THR A 16 -21.04 -43.77 -23.21
CA THR A 16 -21.50 -43.69 -21.81
C THR A 16 -20.38 -43.52 -20.77
N ALA A 17 -19.14 -43.27 -21.21
CA ALA A 17 -18.03 -42.90 -20.33
C ALA A 17 -17.77 -41.37 -20.28
N ALA A 18 -18.62 -40.56 -20.92
CA ALA A 18 -18.48 -39.10 -20.98
C ALA A 18 -19.34 -38.36 -19.93
N ALA A 19 -19.84 -39.06 -18.91
CA ALA A 19 -20.37 -38.46 -17.69
C ALA A 19 -19.31 -38.49 -16.58
N VAL A 20 -18.09 -38.09 -16.92
CA VAL A 20 -17.13 -37.62 -15.91
C VAL A 20 -17.76 -36.37 -15.34
N LYS A 21 -18.29 -36.48 -14.12
CA LYS A 21 -18.65 -35.34 -13.27
C LYS A 21 -17.47 -34.38 -13.29
N ALA A 22 -17.57 -33.35 -14.14
CA ALA A 22 -16.78 -32.15 -13.99
C ALA A 22 -17.18 -31.59 -12.63
N ALA A 23 -16.35 -31.88 -11.62
CA ALA A 23 -16.32 -31.07 -10.41
C ALA A 23 -16.29 -29.61 -10.87
N PRO A 24 -17.04 -28.71 -10.23
CA PRO A 24 -16.92 -27.31 -10.57
C PRO A 24 -15.45 -26.96 -10.31
N GLU A 25 -14.71 -26.67 -11.38
CA GLU A 25 -13.39 -26.08 -11.25
C GLU A 25 -13.62 -24.82 -10.43
N GLU A 26 -13.25 -24.88 -9.15
CA GLU A 26 -13.00 -23.70 -8.35
C GLU A 26 -12.06 -22.86 -9.19
N LYS A 27 -12.61 -21.81 -9.81
CA LYS A 27 -11.83 -20.71 -10.35
C LYS A 27 -11.00 -20.21 -9.18
N LYS A 28 -9.80 -20.76 -9.01
CA LYS A 28 -8.79 -20.25 -8.10
C LYS A 28 -8.58 -18.82 -8.55
N SER A 29 -9.21 -17.87 -7.85
CA SER A 29 -9.03 -16.47 -8.10
C SER A 29 -7.61 -16.15 -7.66
N VAL A 30 -6.67 -16.30 -8.59
CA VAL A 30 -5.27 -16.00 -8.38
C VAL A 30 -5.14 -14.47 -8.43
N LEU A 31 -5.57 -13.80 -7.35
CA LEU A 31 -5.28 -12.38 -7.16
C LEU A 31 -3.77 -12.28 -6.92
N PHE A 32 -3.03 -11.62 -7.82
CA PHE A 32 -1.59 -11.35 -7.69
C PHE A 32 -0.65 -12.58 -7.67
N GLY A 33 -1.03 -13.71 -8.26
CA GLY A 33 -0.16 -14.91 -8.25
C GLY A 33 -0.08 -15.64 -6.91
N LEU A 34 -0.91 -15.26 -5.93
CA LEU A 34 -0.94 -15.82 -4.58
C LEU A 34 -2.10 -16.82 -4.42
N ARG A 35 -1.90 -17.80 -3.53
CA ARG A 35 -2.97 -18.70 -3.09
C ARG A 35 -3.87 -17.97 -2.10
N GLU A 36 -5.15 -18.34 -2.01
CA GLU A 36 -6.10 -17.74 -1.05
C GLU A 36 -5.58 -17.74 0.39
N ARG A 37 -4.99 -18.85 0.85
CA ARG A 37 -4.37 -18.94 2.18
C ARG A 37 -3.27 -17.89 2.39
N GLU A 38 -2.49 -17.57 1.36
CA GLU A 38 -1.41 -16.58 1.43
C GLU A 38 -1.97 -15.16 1.48
N ILE A 39 -3.08 -14.90 0.79
CA ILE A 39 -3.80 -13.62 0.86
C ILE A 39 -4.38 -13.42 2.26
N ILE A 40 -5.04 -14.44 2.83
CA ILE A 40 -5.60 -14.39 4.18
C ILE A 40 -4.48 -14.15 5.22
N LEU A 41 -3.38 -14.92 5.13
CA LEU A 41 -2.23 -14.74 6.02
C LEU A 41 -1.61 -13.35 5.89
N PHE A 42 -1.48 -12.82 4.66
CA PHE A 42 -1.01 -11.46 4.43
C PHE A 42 -1.90 -10.43 5.13
N LEU A 43 -3.22 -10.51 4.95
CA LEU A 43 -4.16 -9.56 5.55
C LEU A 43 -4.14 -9.63 7.08
N LEU A 44 -4.16 -10.83 7.66
CA LEU A 44 -4.11 -11.01 9.11
C LEU A 44 -2.79 -10.49 9.69
N LEU A 45 -1.66 -10.81 9.04
CA LEU A 45 -0.35 -10.34 9.48
C LEU A 45 -0.23 -8.83 9.33
N PHE A 46 -0.72 -8.26 8.24
CA PHE A 46 -0.76 -6.82 8.03
C PHE A 46 -1.57 -6.11 9.11
N LEU A 47 -2.76 -6.62 9.45
CA LEU A 47 -3.60 -6.07 10.53
C LEU A 47 -2.89 -6.14 11.89
N LEU A 48 -2.33 -7.31 12.22
CA LEU A 48 -1.63 -7.51 13.48
C LEU A 48 -0.41 -6.58 13.62
N VAL A 49 0.45 -6.55 12.60
CA VAL A 49 1.65 -5.71 12.58
C VAL A 49 1.26 -4.23 12.60
N SER A 50 0.24 -3.80 11.84
CA SER A 50 -0.25 -2.42 11.88
C SER A 50 -0.72 -2.03 13.28
N ALA A 51 -1.48 -2.89 13.96
CA ALA A 51 -1.97 -2.62 15.31
C ALA A 51 -0.82 -2.43 16.31
N LEU A 52 0.17 -3.33 16.28
CA LEU A 52 1.35 -3.25 17.14
C LEU A 52 2.18 -1.99 16.86
N LEU A 53 2.43 -1.70 15.59
CA LEU A 53 3.16 -0.51 15.16
C LEU A 53 2.42 0.78 15.48
N LEU A 54 1.08 0.79 15.42
CA LEU A 54 0.27 1.93 15.83
C LEU A 54 0.35 2.17 17.34
N GLY A 55 0.36 1.09 18.15
CA GLY A 55 0.63 1.18 19.58
C GLY A 55 2.02 1.80 19.86
N ALA A 56 3.04 1.37 19.14
CA ALA A 56 4.38 1.96 19.22
C ALA A 56 4.42 3.42 18.71
N TRP A 57 3.64 3.73 17.67
CA TRP A 57 3.55 5.07 17.08
C TRP A 57 3.07 6.11 18.08
N TYR A 58 2.22 5.75 19.03
CA TYR A 58 1.80 6.68 20.09
C TYR A 58 3.00 7.30 20.84
N TYR A 59 4.07 6.52 21.03
CA TYR A 59 5.28 6.97 21.71
C TYR A 59 6.31 7.60 20.76
N ILE A 60 6.43 7.10 19.53
CA ILE A 60 7.44 7.54 18.56
C ILE A 60 6.98 8.76 17.75
N GLY A 61 5.68 8.84 17.47
CA GLY A 61 5.03 9.87 16.66
C GLY A 61 5.35 11.31 17.10
N PRO A 62 5.35 11.64 18.40
CA PRO A 62 5.76 12.97 18.85
C PRO A 62 7.19 13.37 18.43
N TYR A 63 8.14 12.43 18.42
CA TYR A 63 9.51 12.69 17.97
C TYR A 63 9.58 12.85 16.45
N TYR A 64 8.86 12.00 15.73
CA TYR A 64 8.73 12.13 14.28
C TYR A 64 8.15 13.50 13.89
N GLN A 65 7.10 13.94 14.57
CA GLN A 65 6.47 15.23 14.32
C GLN A 65 7.41 16.41 14.62
N LYS A 66 8.25 16.30 15.65
CA LYS A 66 9.31 17.30 15.90
C LYS A 66 10.28 17.39 14.73
N ALA A 67 10.67 16.25 14.15
CA ALA A 67 11.55 16.23 12.98
C ALA A 67 10.89 16.84 11.73
N VAL A 68 9.63 16.48 11.44
CA VAL A 68 8.84 17.08 10.36
C VAL A 68 8.75 18.59 10.55
N PHE A 69 8.42 19.04 11.76
CA PHE A 69 8.30 20.46 12.06
C PHE A 69 9.64 21.20 11.97
N ALA A 70 10.75 20.60 12.39
CA ALA A 70 12.07 21.22 12.26
C ALA A 70 12.40 21.54 10.79
N VAL A 71 12.08 20.62 9.88
CA VAL A 71 12.26 20.83 8.43
C VAL A 71 11.25 21.84 7.90
N ALA A 72 9.96 21.70 8.25
CA ALA A 72 8.92 22.62 7.81
C ALA A 72 9.20 24.07 8.25
N ARG A 73 9.74 24.27 9.45
CA ARG A 73 10.12 25.59 9.97
C ARG A 73 11.08 26.33 9.05
N VAL A 74 12.02 25.63 8.42
CA VAL A 74 12.94 26.24 7.44
C VAL A 74 12.14 26.83 6.27
N PHE A 75 11.22 26.07 5.70
CA PHE A 75 10.36 26.54 4.60
C PHE A 75 9.44 27.68 5.04
N LEU A 76 8.84 27.59 6.23
CA LEU A 76 7.95 28.63 6.75
C LEU A 76 8.68 29.97 6.94
N LEU A 77 9.90 29.94 7.48
CA LEU A 77 10.73 31.14 7.60
C LEU A 77 11.09 31.71 6.21
N LEU A 78 11.43 30.84 5.24
CA LEU A 78 11.70 31.27 3.86
C LEU A 78 10.48 31.88 3.17
N MET A 79 9.27 31.45 3.53
CA MET A 79 8.01 32.02 3.06
C MET A 79 7.64 33.35 3.75
N GLY A 80 8.42 33.79 4.74
CA GLY A 80 8.21 35.06 5.45
C GLY A 80 7.36 34.97 6.72
N TYR A 81 6.99 33.77 7.17
CA TYR A 81 6.31 33.63 8.46
C TYR A 81 7.26 33.87 9.62
N ASN A 82 6.86 34.70 10.57
CA ASN A 82 7.67 34.99 11.74
C ASN A 82 7.51 33.91 12.85
N PRO A 83 8.41 33.85 13.85
CA PRO A 83 8.34 32.83 14.90
C PRO A 83 7.04 32.82 15.71
N SER A 84 6.38 33.96 15.89
CA SER A 84 5.12 34.04 16.64
C SER A 84 3.95 33.47 15.84
N GLN A 85 3.88 33.72 14.52
CA GLN A 85 2.93 33.07 13.62
C GLN A 85 3.14 31.55 13.58
N ILE A 86 4.41 31.13 13.52
CA ILE A 86 4.78 29.70 13.54
C ILE A 86 4.34 29.02 14.83
N ALA A 87 4.46 29.69 15.98
CA ALA A 87 4.01 29.15 17.27
C ALA A 87 2.48 29.16 17.44
N ALA A 88 1.77 30.06 16.74
CA ALA A 88 0.31 30.20 16.86
C ALA A 88 -0.45 29.03 16.22
N VAL A 89 0.11 28.40 15.19
CA VAL A 89 -0.46 27.18 14.61
C VAL A 89 -0.12 26.02 15.54
N ASN A 90 -1.06 25.64 16.41
CA ASN A 90 -0.85 24.54 17.35
C ASN A 90 -0.83 23.18 16.62
N ILE A 91 0.35 22.62 16.44
CA ILE A 91 0.61 21.34 15.76
C ILE A 91 0.87 20.18 16.72
N ALA A 92 0.65 20.36 18.03
CA ALA A 92 0.98 19.37 19.05
C ALA A 92 0.28 18.00 18.84
N GLY A 93 -0.85 17.97 18.13
CA GLY A 93 -1.61 16.75 17.82
C GLY A 93 -1.40 16.16 16.42
N ALA A 94 -0.66 16.82 15.52
CA ALA A 94 -0.59 16.43 14.11
C ALA A 94 0.06 15.05 13.88
N TYR A 95 0.84 14.56 14.85
CA TYR A 95 1.42 13.21 14.79
C TYR A 95 0.38 12.09 14.73
N LEU A 96 -0.84 12.32 15.25
CA LEU A 96 -1.95 11.35 15.17
C LEU A 96 -2.55 11.27 13.77
N GLY A 97 -2.33 12.27 12.90
CA GLY A 97 -2.71 12.23 11.48
C GLY A 97 -1.62 11.67 10.58
N ASN A 98 -0.35 11.72 11.02
CA ASN A 98 0.83 11.39 10.21
C ASN A 98 1.30 9.94 10.38
N PHE A 99 0.40 9.01 10.69
CA PHE A 99 0.75 7.61 10.95
C PHE A 99 1.01 6.80 9.67
N ASN A 100 1.07 7.41 8.48
CA ASN A 100 1.23 6.72 7.19
C ASN A 100 2.52 5.86 7.10
N LEU A 101 3.51 6.10 7.96
CA LEU A 101 4.66 5.22 8.12
C LEU A 101 4.29 3.83 8.66
N VAL A 102 3.27 3.75 9.52
CA VAL A 102 2.77 2.50 10.13
C VAL A 102 2.32 1.50 9.05
N PRO A 103 1.34 1.83 8.17
CA PRO A 103 0.94 0.91 7.11
C PRO A 103 2.08 0.64 6.12
N LEU A 104 2.98 1.58 5.83
CA LEU A 104 4.13 1.31 4.95
C LEU A 104 5.05 0.22 5.52
N VAL A 105 5.42 0.34 6.79
CA VAL A 105 6.28 -0.64 7.48
C VAL A 105 5.55 -1.97 7.64
N ALA A 106 4.26 -1.93 7.98
CA ALA A 106 3.44 -3.14 8.05
C ALA A 106 3.36 -3.85 6.70
N LEU A 107 3.19 -3.14 5.59
CA LEU A 107 3.25 -3.70 4.24
C LEU A 107 4.62 -4.34 3.97
N ALA A 108 5.73 -3.69 4.35
CA ALA A 108 7.07 -4.23 4.15
C ALA A 108 7.29 -5.58 4.85
N ILE A 109 6.72 -5.70 6.05
CA ILE A 109 6.83 -6.90 6.87
C ILE A 109 5.89 -8.00 6.36
N ALA A 110 4.63 -7.65 6.18
CA ALA A 110 3.54 -8.60 5.91
C ALA A 110 3.58 -9.15 4.48
N THR A 111 4.12 -8.40 3.51
CA THR A 111 4.11 -8.82 2.10
C THR A 111 4.82 -10.17 1.91
N PRO A 112 4.10 -11.21 1.47
CA PRO A 112 4.67 -12.53 1.32
C PRO A 112 5.69 -12.54 0.19
N ARG A 113 6.75 -13.34 0.37
CA ARG A 113 7.82 -13.55 -0.64
C ARG A 113 8.59 -12.28 -1.03
N LEU A 114 8.41 -11.15 -0.33
CA LEU A 114 9.17 -9.92 -0.61
C LEU A 114 10.61 -10.08 -0.11
N ALA A 115 11.59 -10.01 -1.02
CA ALA A 115 13.00 -10.19 -0.67
C ALA A 115 13.49 -9.08 0.27
N PRO A 116 14.44 -9.36 1.21
CA PRO A 116 14.92 -8.36 2.16
C PRO A 116 15.42 -7.07 1.51
N ARG A 117 16.17 -7.20 0.40
CA ARG A 117 16.63 -6.03 -0.38
C ARG A 117 15.48 -5.17 -0.89
N GLN A 118 14.38 -5.79 -1.33
CA GLN A 118 13.20 -5.07 -1.83
C GLN A 118 12.45 -4.37 -0.69
N ARG A 119 12.39 -5.00 0.50
CA ARG A 119 11.86 -4.36 1.70
C ARG A 119 12.65 -3.09 2.03
N LEU A 120 13.98 -3.16 2.01
CA LEU A 120 14.85 -2.02 2.24
C LEU A 120 14.70 -0.93 1.18
N VAL A 121 14.54 -1.29 -0.10
CA VAL A 121 14.28 -0.30 -1.16
C VAL A 121 12.92 0.37 -0.95
N MET A 122 11.88 -0.40 -0.62
CA MET A 122 10.54 0.14 -0.37
C MET A 122 10.53 1.10 0.83
N LEU A 123 11.20 0.74 1.92
CA LEU A 123 11.34 1.61 3.08
C LEU A 123 12.23 2.81 2.79
N GLY A 124 13.36 2.60 2.10
CA GLY A 124 14.32 3.64 1.75
C GLY A 124 13.77 4.70 0.81
N ILE A 125 12.79 4.36 -0.03
CA ILE A 125 12.08 5.32 -0.88
C ILE A 125 10.84 5.86 -0.16
N GLY A 126 10.04 4.97 0.44
CA GLY A 126 8.75 5.33 1.00
C GLY A 126 8.83 6.20 2.25
N ILE A 127 9.81 5.97 3.13
CA ILE A 127 9.98 6.78 4.35
C ILE A 127 10.32 8.24 4.00
N PRO A 128 11.34 8.54 3.16
CA PRO A 128 11.59 9.91 2.73
C PRO A 128 10.41 10.54 2.00
N LEU A 129 9.73 9.81 1.13
CA LEU A 129 8.58 10.33 0.38
C LEU A 129 7.44 10.76 1.33
N LEU A 130 7.08 9.90 2.27
CA LEU A 130 6.05 10.20 3.27
C LEU A 130 6.48 11.34 4.21
N PHE A 131 7.76 11.38 4.57
CA PHE A 131 8.30 12.48 5.37
C PHE A 131 8.16 13.83 4.66
N LEU A 132 8.57 13.90 3.39
CA LEU A 132 8.42 15.12 2.58
C LEU A 132 6.95 15.50 2.39
N LEU A 133 6.05 14.52 2.22
CA LEU A 133 4.62 14.78 2.13
C LEU A 133 4.08 15.40 3.42
N HIS A 134 4.44 14.87 4.59
CA HIS A 134 4.02 15.44 5.87
C HIS A 134 4.61 16.85 6.12
N VAL A 135 5.83 17.11 5.64
CA VAL A 135 6.42 18.47 5.65
C VAL A 135 5.58 19.40 4.77
N LEU A 136 5.28 18.99 3.53
CA LEU A 136 4.47 19.77 2.60
C LEU A 136 3.07 20.05 3.17
N ASP A 137 2.44 19.04 3.76
CA ASP A 137 1.13 19.17 4.40
C ASP A 137 1.15 20.23 5.49
N LEU A 138 2.13 20.14 6.42
CA LEU A 138 2.29 21.12 7.49
C LEU A 138 2.51 22.53 6.93
N VAL A 139 3.40 22.68 5.95
CA VAL A 139 3.67 23.98 5.32
C VAL A 139 2.41 24.53 4.65
N ALA A 140 1.60 23.71 3.99
CA ALA A 140 0.37 24.13 3.33
C ALA A 140 -0.72 24.60 4.30
N HIS A 141 -0.74 24.11 5.55
CA HIS A 141 -1.69 24.59 6.56
C HIS A 141 -1.50 26.08 6.90
N PHE A 142 -0.30 26.65 6.74
CA PHE A 142 -0.03 28.04 7.05
C PHE A 142 -0.73 29.05 6.12
N PRO A 143 -0.52 28.99 4.78
CA PRO A 143 -1.25 29.87 3.86
C PRO A 143 -2.75 29.61 3.87
N LEU A 144 -3.19 28.39 4.21
CA LEU A 144 -4.60 28.12 4.46
C LEU A 144 -5.11 28.88 5.70
N TYR A 145 -4.40 28.77 6.83
CA TYR A 145 -4.81 29.37 8.11
C TYR A 145 -4.75 30.90 8.11
N PHE A 146 -3.66 31.50 7.59
CA PHE A 146 -3.45 32.96 7.66
C PHE A 146 -4.03 33.73 6.47
N HIS A 147 -4.18 33.09 5.31
CA HIS A 147 -4.56 33.78 4.07
C HIS A 147 -5.78 33.17 3.37
N GLY A 148 -6.36 32.08 3.89
CA GLY A 148 -7.50 31.41 3.25
C GLY A 148 -7.17 30.95 1.82
N SER A 149 -5.92 30.56 1.57
CA SER A 149 -5.45 30.23 0.22
C SER A 149 -6.16 28.99 -0.32
N LYS A 150 -6.93 29.16 -1.42
CA LYS A 150 -7.60 28.05 -2.11
C LYS A 150 -6.64 27.00 -2.66
N LEU A 151 -5.44 27.42 -3.08
CA LEU A 151 -4.42 26.47 -3.53
C LEU A 151 -3.94 25.61 -2.35
N ALA A 152 -3.72 26.22 -1.20
CA ALA A 152 -3.31 25.51 0.01
C ALA A 152 -4.41 24.55 0.51
N GLU A 153 -5.67 24.97 0.43
CA GLU A 153 -6.84 24.14 0.72
C GLU A 153 -6.86 22.87 -0.13
N VAL A 154 -6.71 23.01 -1.46
CA VAL A 154 -6.65 21.87 -2.39
C VAL A 154 -5.49 20.95 -2.04
N VAL A 155 -4.31 21.48 -1.71
CA VAL A 155 -3.15 20.69 -1.32
C VAL A 155 -3.42 19.90 -0.03
N VAL A 156 -3.86 20.56 1.04
CA VAL A 156 -4.16 19.92 2.34
C VAL A 156 -5.21 18.82 2.18
N TYR A 157 -6.32 19.08 1.49
CA TYR A 157 -7.35 18.06 1.29
C TYR A 157 -6.89 16.90 0.39
N SER A 158 -6.12 17.20 -0.66
CA SER A 158 -5.54 16.16 -1.52
C SER A 158 -4.57 15.28 -0.75
N ILE A 159 -3.76 15.86 0.16
CA ILE A 159 -2.86 15.10 1.02
C ILE A 159 -3.63 14.32 2.08
N GLY A 160 -4.72 14.86 2.64
CA GLY A 160 -5.57 14.13 3.57
C GLY A 160 -6.13 12.84 2.97
N VAL A 161 -6.60 12.89 1.72
CA VAL A 161 -7.11 11.70 1.01
C VAL A 161 -5.96 10.82 0.47
N GLY A 162 -5.02 11.44 -0.24
CA GLY A 162 -3.93 10.75 -0.92
C GLY A 162 -2.88 10.16 0.02
N GLY A 163 -2.63 10.82 1.16
CA GLY A 163 -1.66 10.40 2.17
C GLY A 163 -2.00 9.05 2.78
N VAL A 164 -3.28 8.77 3.00
CA VAL A 164 -3.75 7.46 3.50
C VAL A 164 -3.51 6.36 2.46
N ALA A 165 -3.69 6.65 1.18
CA ALA A 165 -3.50 5.70 0.08
C ALA A 165 -2.01 5.50 -0.30
N LEU A 166 -1.17 6.49 -0.04
CA LEU A 166 0.20 6.53 -0.54
C LEU A 166 1.07 5.33 -0.12
N PRO A 167 1.03 4.81 1.13
CA PRO A 167 1.72 3.59 1.52
C PRO A 167 1.37 2.39 0.62
N PHE A 168 0.10 2.25 0.25
CA PHE A 168 -0.38 1.20 -0.64
C PHE A 168 0.03 1.43 -2.09
N ILE A 169 0.05 2.69 -2.55
CA ILE A 169 0.55 3.05 -3.89
C ILE A 169 2.03 2.71 -4.00
N ILE A 170 2.86 3.10 -3.03
CA ILE A 170 4.30 2.78 -2.99
C ILE A 170 4.50 1.27 -3.03
N TRP A 171 3.80 0.55 -2.16
CA TRP A 171 3.84 -0.91 -2.10
C TRP A 171 3.43 -1.53 -3.43
N PHE A 172 2.32 -1.08 -4.00
CA PHE A 172 1.79 -1.60 -5.24
C PHE A 172 2.80 -1.38 -6.37
N VAL A 173 3.28 -0.15 -6.60
CA VAL A 173 4.23 0.17 -7.68
C VAL A 173 5.51 -0.67 -7.58
N LEU A 174 6.07 -0.80 -6.39
CA LEU A 174 7.34 -1.53 -6.19
C LEU A 174 7.17 -3.06 -6.21
N CYS A 175 5.98 -3.55 -5.86
CA CYS A 175 5.68 -4.99 -5.92
C CYS A 175 4.98 -5.41 -7.22
N TYR A 176 4.49 -4.45 -8.03
CA TYR A 176 3.69 -4.67 -9.25
C TYR A 176 4.43 -5.55 -10.26
N ALA A 177 5.71 -5.25 -10.50
CA ALA A 177 6.55 -6.04 -11.40
C ALA A 177 6.62 -7.51 -10.97
N ARG A 178 6.50 -7.82 -9.68
CA ARG A 178 6.59 -9.19 -9.17
C ARG A 178 5.23 -9.90 -9.14
N PHE A 179 4.16 -9.18 -8.87
CA PHE A 179 2.79 -9.72 -8.88
C PHE A 179 2.24 -9.94 -10.28
N PHE A 180 2.67 -9.13 -11.27
CA PHE A 180 2.14 -9.17 -12.64
C PHE A 180 3.16 -9.60 -13.70
N LYS A 181 4.48 -9.36 -13.54
CA LYS A 181 5.49 -9.98 -14.43
C LYS A 181 5.99 -11.32 -13.89
N GLY A 182 5.11 -12.12 -13.30
CA GLY A 182 5.45 -13.48 -12.91
C GLY A 182 6.22 -14.20 -14.02
N ALA A 183 7.24 -14.96 -13.62
CA ALA A 183 7.90 -16.02 -14.40
C ALA A 183 9.14 -15.70 -15.26
N ARG A 184 10.13 -14.94 -14.77
CA ARG A 184 11.56 -15.18 -15.10
C ARG A 184 12.50 -14.74 -13.98
N ALA A 185 12.81 -15.64 -13.06
CA ALA A 185 14.07 -15.68 -12.33
C ALA A 185 14.28 -17.13 -11.90
#